data_AF-A0A402APD0-F1
#
_entry.id   AF-A0A402APD0-F1
#
_cell.length_a   1.000
_cell.length_b   1.000
_cell.length_c   1.000
_cell.angle_alpha   90.00
_cell.angle_beta   90.00
_cell.angle_gamma   90.00
#
_symmetry.space_group_name_H-M   'P 1'
#
loop_
_entity.id
_entity.type
_entity.pdbx_description
1 polymer ?
#
loop_
_entity_poly.entity_id
_entity_poly.type
_entity_poly.pdbx_seq_one_letter_code
_entity_poly.pdbx_strand_id
1 'polypeptide(L)'
;MSEYEVSLTFSNEREAATSFILEPWGEIYRMEPHTKLTVCFCSLIPPSSPHTVEVEYGVNQITVYAWEGCTAALFQNGEELGTDIESRPRVPQGLETLKSMGFFHATMNDVLVEERQKDSR
;
A
#
# COMPACT_ATOMS: atom_id res chain seq x y z
N MET A 1 -23.14 9.50 -10.18
CA MET A 1 -21.79 10.10 -10.10
C MET A 1 -20.85 9.09 -10.71
N SER A 2 -19.95 9.51 -11.59
CA SER A 2 -18.95 8.59 -12.15
C SER A 2 -17.84 8.41 -11.12
N GLU A 3 -17.55 7.16 -10.76
CA GLU A 3 -16.36 6.85 -9.97
C GLU A 3 -15.12 6.91 -10.87
N TYR A 4 -14.04 7.48 -10.36
CA TYR A 4 -12.73 7.48 -10.98
C TYR A 4 -11.98 6.24 -10.53
N GLU A 5 -11.33 5.58 -11.48
CA GLU A 5 -10.53 4.39 -11.25
C GLU A 5 -9.06 4.65 -11.59
N VAL A 6 -8.17 4.23 -10.70
CA VAL A 6 -6.72 4.16 -10.95
C VAL A 6 -6.26 2.74 -10.62
N SER A 7 -5.74 2.05 -11.64
CA SER A 7 -5.23 0.68 -11.50
C SER A 7 -3.71 0.65 -11.67
N LEU A 8 -3.01 0.00 -10.73
CA LEU A 8 -1.57 -0.21 -10.76
C LEU A 8 -1.24 -1.69 -10.63
N THR A 9 -0.33 -2.19 -11.47
CA THR A 9 0.16 -3.57 -11.42
C THR A 9 1.63 -3.60 -11.00
N PHE A 10 1.91 -4.39 -9.98
CA PHE A 10 3.23 -4.64 -9.41
C PHE A 10 3.66 -6.05 -9.76
N SER A 11 4.92 -6.21 -10.17
CA SER A 11 5.50 -7.51 -10.48
C SER A 11 6.72 -7.74 -9.60
N ASN A 12 6.77 -8.86 -8.87
CA ASN A 12 7.96 -9.26 -8.15
C ASN A 12 8.83 -10.15 -9.05
N GLU A 13 9.77 -9.56 -9.78
CA GLU A 13 10.69 -10.30 -10.68
C GLU A 13 11.89 -10.92 -9.94
N ARG A 14 11.93 -10.82 -8.62
CA ARG A 14 13.02 -11.32 -7.79
C ARG A 14 12.81 -12.79 -7.48
N GLU A 15 13.91 -13.48 -7.17
CA GLU A 15 13.89 -14.85 -6.62
C GLU A 15 13.53 -14.90 -5.12
N ALA A 16 13.17 -13.76 -4.52
CA ALA A 16 12.81 -13.65 -3.11
C ALA A 16 11.46 -12.94 -2.95
N ALA A 17 10.74 -13.29 -1.88
CA ALA A 17 9.46 -12.64 -1.57
C ALA A 17 9.66 -11.18 -1.16
N THR A 18 8.68 -10.35 -1.47
CA THR A 18 8.62 -8.91 -1.14
C THR A 18 7.32 -8.63 -0.39
N SER A 19 7.35 -7.72 0.59
CA SER A 19 6.14 -7.28 1.27
C SER A 19 5.46 -6.16 0.47
N PHE A 20 4.16 -6.26 0.26
CA PHE A 20 3.33 -5.22 -0.34
C PHE A 20 2.41 -4.66 0.72
N ILE A 21 2.51 -3.37 1.00
CA ILE A 21 1.68 -2.69 2.02
C ILE A 21 0.71 -1.74 1.33
N LEU A 22 -0.57 -1.85 1.69
CA LEU A 22 -1.64 -1.02 1.21
C LEU A 22 -2.10 -0.05 2.30
N GLU A 23 -1.63 1.19 2.21
CA GLU A 23 -1.95 2.28 3.13
C GLU A 23 -3.12 3.14 2.61
N PRO A 24 -3.96 3.70 3.49
CA PRO A 24 -3.81 3.79 4.95
C PRO A 24 -4.41 2.63 5.76
N TRP A 25 -4.80 1.53 5.12
CA TRP A 25 -5.46 0.42 5.79
C TRP A 25 -4.49 -0.50 6.55
N GLY A 26 -3.18 -0.29 6.41
CA GLY A 26 -2.15 -1.11 7.07
C GLY A 26 -2.18 -2.58 6.66
N GLU A 27 -2.75 -2.90 5.49
CA GLU A 27 -2.85 -4.28 5.02
C GLU A 27 -1.53 -4.72 4.39
N ILE A 28 -1.00 -5.86 4.82
CA ILE A 28 0.28 -6.38 4.36
C ILE A 28 0.05 -7.69 3.60
N TYR A 29 0.53 -7.73 2.36
CA TYR A 29 0.44 -8.86 1.46
C TYR A 29 1.84 -9.35 1.12
N ARG A 30 2.02 -10.67 1.13
CA ARG A 30 3.28 -11.28 0.72
C ARG A 30 3.26 -11.53 -0.79
N MET A 31 4.16 -10.88 -1.52
CA MET A 31 4.39 -11.14 -2.94
C MET A 31 5.47 -12.20 -3.10
N GLU A 32 5.08 -13.41 -3.50
CA GLU A 32 6.03 -14.48 -3.81
C GLU A 32 6.86 -14.16 -5.07
N PRO A 33 8.01 -14.81 -5.28
CA PRO A 33 8.79 -14.70 -6.51
C PRO A 33 7.94 -14.90 -7.76
N HIS A 34 8.19 -14.08 -8.78
CA HIS A 34 7.53 -14.12 -10.09
C HIS A 34 6.00 -13.92 -10.06
N THR A 35 5.47 -13.37 -8.98
CA THR A 35 4.03 -13.06 -8.86
C THR A 35 3.71 -11.62 -9.20
N LYS A 36 2.43 -11.37 -9.54
CA LYS A 36 1.89 -10.04 -9.81
C LYS A 36 0.75 -9.73 -8.86
N LEU A 37 0.67 -8.47 -8.45
CA LEU A 37 -0.47 -7.90 -7.74
C LEU A 37 -0.99 -6.70 -8.51
N THR A 38 -2.31 -6.57 -8.62
CA THR A 38 -2.95 -5.38 -9.17
C THR A 38 -3.79 -4.74 -8.08
N VAL A 39 -3.52 -3.48 -7.77
CA VAL A 39 -4.37 -2.67 -6.90
C VAL A 39 -5.23 -1.77 -7.77
N CYS A 40 -6.53 -1.75 -7.48
CA CYS A 40 -7.51 -0.89 -8.13
C CYS A 40 -8.04 0.09 -7.09
N PHE A 41 -7.85 1.39 -7.33
CA PHE A 41 -8.32 2.47 -6.49
C PHE A 41 -9.56 3.11 -7.09
N CYS A 42 -10.66 3.15 -6.32
CA CYS A 42 -11.93 3.75 -6.75
C CYS A 42 -12.26 4.97 -5.90
N SER A 43 -12.55 6.11 -6.52
CA SER A 43 -12.86 7.36 -5.80
C SER A 43 -13.96 8.16 -6.45
N LEU A 44 -14.66 8.95 -5.64
CA LEU A 44 -15.54 10.03 -6.12
C LEU A 44 -14.75 11.32 -6.43
N ILE A 45 -13.48 11.37 -6.01
CA ILE A 45 -12.58 12.51 -6.20
C ILE A 45 -11.60 12.17 -7.32
N PRO A 46 -11.45 13.03 -8.34
CA PRO A 46 -10.55 12.75 -9.45
C PRO A 46 -9.10 12.68 -8.99
N PRO A 47 -8.28 11.81 -9.62
CA PRO A 47 -6.83 11.81 -9.39
C PRO A 47 -6.22 13.06 -10.03
N SER A 48 -5.96 14.07 -9.22
CA SER A 48 -5.34 15.34 -9.60
C SER A 48 -4.59 15.90 -8.40
N SER A 49 -3.41 16.51 -8.59
CA SER A 49 -2.64 17.07 -7.47
C SER A 49 -3.52 17.88 -6.50
N PRO A 50 -3.50 17.57 -5.18
CA PRO A 50 -2.62 16.63 -4.48
C PRO A 50 -3.11 15.17 -4.40
N HIS A 51 -4.28 14.84 -4.95
CA HIS A 51 -4.90 13.52 -4.95
C HIS A 51 -4.21 12.57 -5.94
N THR A 52 -3.12 11.96 -5.50
CA THR A 52 -2.33 11.02 -6.30
C THR A 52 -2.10 9.72 -5.54
N VAL A 53 -1.96 8.62 -6.27
CA VAL A 53 -1.40 7.40 -5.70
C VAL A 53 0.10 7.60 -5.52
N GLU A 54 0.60 7.30 -4.34
CA GLU A 54 2.03 7.36 -4.04
C GLU A 54 2.56 5.94 -3.87
N VAL A 55 3.76 5.70 -4.39
CA VAL A 55 4.44 4.42 -4.29
C VAL A 55 5.82 4.65 -3.70
N GLU A 56 6.08 3.99 -2.59
CA GLU A 56 7.40 3.89 -1.99
C GLU A 56 7.93 2.47 -2.14
N TYR A 57 9.24 2.34 -2.36
CA TYR A 57 9.89 1.04 -2.47
C TYR A 57 11.16 1.01 -1.63
N GLY A 58 11.41 -0.14 -1.04
CA GLY A 58 12.62 -0.46 -0.28
C GLY A 58 13.20 -1.80 -0.73
N VAL A 59 14.20 -2.30 0.02
CA VAL A 59 14.93 -3.52 -0.37
C VAL A 59 14.01 -4.74 -0.46
N ASN A 60 13.06 -4.91 0.46
CA ASN A 60 12.14 -6.06 0.52
C ASN A 60 10.68 -5.65 0.72
N GLN A 61 10.33 -4.42 0.31
CA GLN A 61 9.03 -3.84 0.56
C GLN A 61 8.61 -2.87 -0.55
N ILE A 62 7.33 -2.87 -0.85
CA ILE A 62 6.63 -1.86 -1.65
C ILE A 62 5.47 -1.37 -0.79
N THR A 63 5.32 -0.07 -0.64
CA THR A 63 4.19 0.55 0.05
C THR A 63 3.44 1.42 -0.95
N VAL A 64 2.12 1.25 -1.01
CA VAL A 64 1.24 2.02 -1.89
C VAL A 64 0.24 2.78 -1.04
N TYR A 65 0.20 4.09 -1.20
CA TYR A 65 -0.71 4.95 -0.47
C TYR A 65 -1.85 5.40 -1.38
N ALA A 66 -3.08 5.13 -0.93
CA ALA A 66 -4.27 5.75 -1.49
C ALA A 66 -4.31 7.26 -1.19
N TRP A 67 -5.21 7.97 -1.88
CA TRP A 67 -5.55 9.36 -1.57
C TRP A 67 -6.91 9.46 -0.87
N GLU A 68 -7.25 10.66 -0.41
CA GLU A 68 -8.51 10.95 0.27
C GLU A 68 -9.76 10.59 -0.56
N GLY A 69 -10.79 10.05 0.11
CA GLY A 69 -12.05 9.65 -0.53
C GLY A 69 -11.99 8.36 -1.33
N CYS A 70 -10.80 7.77 -1.46
CA CYS A 70 -10.57 6.56 -2.22
C CYS A 70 -10.91 5.30 -1.41
N THR A 71 -11.35 4.25 -2.09
CA THR A 71 -11.30 2.87 -1.61
C THR A 71 -10.35 2.07 -2.51
N ALA A 72 -10.04 0.84 -2.15
CA ALA A 72 -9.14 -0.02 -2.90
C ALA A 72 -9.62 -1.48 -2.92
N ALA A 73 -9.34 -2.17 -4.02
CA ALA A 73 -9.37 -3.61 -4.14
C ALA A 73 -7.99 -4.11 -4.56
N LEU A 74 -7.58 -5.27 -4.07
CA LEU A 74 -6.32 -5.90 -4.46
C LEU A 74 -6.60 -7.23 -5.15
N PHE A 75 -5.91 -7.50 -6.24
CA PHE A 75 -6.07 -8.71 -7.02
C PHE A 75 -4.74 -9.44 -7.22
N GLN A 76 -4.77 -10.75 -7.12
CA GLN A 76 -3.69 -11.64 -7.52
C GLN A 76 -4.24 -12.69 -8.49
N ASN A 77 -3.67 -12.77 -9.69
CA ASN A 77 -4.11 -13.71 -10.73
C ASN A 77 -5.61 -13.65 -11.06
N GLY A 78 -6.25 -12.47 -10.87
CA GLY A 78 -7.68 -12.27 -11.10
C GLY A 78 -8.57 -12.58 -9.90
N GLU A 79 -8.02 -13.08 -8.78
CA GLU A 79 -8.74 -13.28 -7.53
C GLU A 79 -8.54 -12.08 -6.61
N GLU A 80 -9.63 -11.59 -6.01
CA GLU A 80 -9.56 -10.50 -5.03
C GLU A 80 -8.97 -11.01 -3.71
N LEU A 81 -8.05 -10.23 -3.14
CA LEU A 81 -7.37 -10.50 -1.89
C LEU A 81 -7.85 -9.54 -0.81
N GLY A 82 -7.97 -10.07 0.41
CA GLY A 82 -8.23 -9.27 1.61
C GLY A 82 -9.68 -8.81 1.72
N THR A 83 -9.84 -7.54 2.10
CA THR A 83 -11.16 -6.93 2.35
C THR A 83 -11.76 -6.45 1.03
N ASP A 84 -12.98 -6.93 0.73
CA ASP A 84 -13.80 -6.51 -0.40
C ASP A 84 -13.99 -4.98 -0.42
N ILE A 85 -13.91 -4.39 -1.61
CA ILE A 85 -14.06 -2.96 -1.86
C ILE A 85 -15.33 -2.36 -1.25
N GLU A 86 -16.44 -3.11 -1.23
CA GLU A 86 -17.72 -2.65 -0.67
C GLU A 86 -17.68 -2.53 0.86
N SER A 87 -16.87 -3.37 1.50
CA SER A 87 -16.71 -3.42 2.95
C SER A 87 -15.57 -2.53 3.46
N ARG A 88 -14.69 -2.08 2.55
CA ARG A 88 -13.54 -1.25 2.88
C ARG A 88 -13.95 0.21 3.09
N PRO A 89 -13.62 0.82 4.24
CA PRO A 89 -13.91 2.23 4.46
C PRO A 89 -13.12 3.09 3.49
N ARG A 90 -13.78 4.11 2.92
CA ARG A 90 -13.09 5.14 2.15
C ARG A 90 -12.09 5.88 3.03
N VAL A 91 -10.96 6.25 2.45
CA VAL A 91 -9.93 7.03 3.11
C VAL A 91 -10.52 8.37 3.60
N PRO A 92 -10.37 8.71 4.89
CA PRO A 92 -10.89 9.96 5.43
C PRO A 92 -10.11 11.17 4.88
N GLN A 93 -10.74 12.33 4.96
CA GLN A 93 -10.05 13.60 4.74
C GLN A 93 -9.00 13.86 5.83
N GLY A 94 -7.95 14.59 5.50
CA GLY A 94 -6.81 14.86 6.38
C GLY A 94 -5.72 13.78 6.33
N LEU A 95 -5.71 12.91 5.32
CA LEU A 95 -4.70 11.84 5.19
C LEU A 95 -3.28 12.42 5.18
N GLU A 96 -3.05 13.49 4.43
CA GLU A 96 -1.74 14.15 4.34
C GLU A 96 -1.29 14.74 5.68
N THR A 97 -2.24 15.15 6.51
CA THR A 97 -1.94 15.56 7.89
C THR A 97 -1.52 14.35 8.73
N LEU A 98 -2.20 13.21 8.60
CA LEU A 98 -1.83 11.98 9.32
C LEU A 98 -0.48 11.41 8.87
N LYS A 99 -0.19 11.45 7.55
CA LYS A 99 1.12 11.09 6.99
C LYS A 99 2.23 11.97 7.54
N SER A 100 2.07 13.30 7.49
CA SER A 100 3.07 14.24 8.00
C SER A 100 3.30 14.16 9.52
N MET A 101 2.30 13.68 10.28
CA MET A 101 2.43 13.36 11.70
C MET A 101 3.10 11.99 11.98
N GLY A 102 3.38 11.18 10.96
CA GLY A 102 4.08 9.91 11.08
C GLY A 102 3.21 8.72 11.47
N PHE A 103 1.88 8.81 11.37
CA PHE A 103 0.97 7.73 11.78
C PHE A 103 1.13 6.44 10.98
N PHE A 104 1.52 6.54 9.71
CA PHE A 104 1.71 5.37 8.82
C PHE A 104 3.18 4.91 8.75
N HIS A 105 4.12 5.74 9.23
CA HIS A 105 5.56 5.48 9.15
C HIS A 105 6.11 4.60 10.30
N ALA A 106 5.23 3.99 11.11
CA ALA A 106 5.64 3.15 12.25
C ALA A 106 6.34 1.84 11.83
N THR A 107 6.28 1.43 10.56
CA THR A 107 6.85 0.16 10.08
C THR A 107 8.35 0.24 9.74
N MET A 108 8.98 1.42 9.73
CA MET A 108 10.40 1.57 9.34
C MET A 108 11.42 1.57 10.49
N ASN A 109 11.00 1.64 11.76
CA ASN A 109 11.95 1.71 12.88
C ASN A 109 12.22 0.39 13.61
N ASP A 110 11.36 -0.63 13.52
CA ASP A 110 11.60 -1.89 14.24
C ASP A 110 12.64 -2.80 13.56
N VAL A 111 12.85 -2.68 12.24
CA VAL A 111 13.84 -3.51 11.54
C VAL A 111 15.29 -3.02 11.74
N LEU A 112 15.51 -1.74 12.07
CA LEU A 112 16.85 -1.18 12.26
C LEU A 112 17.37 -1.25 13.72
N VAL A 113 16.53 -1.62 14.69
CA VAL A 113 16.93 -1.74 16.09
C VAL A 113 17.41 -3.15 16.45
N GLU A 114 16.91 -4.20 15.80
CA GLU A 114 17.33 -5.58 16.11
C GLU A 114 18.71 -5.94 15.53
N GLU A 115 19.18 -5.33 14.45
CA GLU A 115 20.50 -5.63 13.88
C GLU A 115 21.66 -5.00 14.66
N ARG A 116 21.42 -3.98 15.51
CA ARG A 116 22.48 -3.36 16.33
C ARG A 116 22.76 -4.09 17.65
N GLN A 117 21.92 -5.03 18.07
CA GLN A 117 22.12 -5.75 19.34
C GLN A 117 22.81 -7.11 19.19
N LYS A 118 22.98 -7.63 17.97
CA LYS A 118 23.66 -8.91 17.74
C LYS A 118 25.17 -8.82 17.54
N ASP A 119 25.72 -7.64 17.24
CA ASP A 119 27.16 -7.42 17.06
C ASP A 119 27.90 -6.93 18.33
N SER A 120 27.28 -7.05 19.51
CA SER A 120 27.88 -6.62 20.79
C SER A 120 27.84 -7.68 21.89
N ARG A 121 27.87 -8.98 21.53
CA ARG A 121 28.11 -10.06 22.50
C ARG A 121 29.08 -11.11 21.97
#